data_AF-A0A7G9YGQ7-F1
#
_entry.id   AF-A0A7G9YGQ7-F1
#
_cell.length_a   1.000
_cell.length_b   1.000
_cell.length_c   1.000
_cell.angle_alpha   90.00
_cell.angle_beta   90.00
_cell.angle_gamma   90.00
#
_symmetry.space_group_name_H-M   'P 1'
#
loop_
_entity.id
_entity.type
_entity.pdbx_description
1 polymer ?
#
loop_
_entity_poly.entity_id
_entity_poly.type
_entity_poly.pdbx_seq_one_letter_code
_entity_poly.pdbx_strand_id
1 'polypeptide(L)'
;MDIGKTLTHKRLAFRNYKKKIPTSENARLIDHTPEDVDRYIKDGTRVEKLYVAGYDEWEISFFTGLSGSVVNEYIEVIKSYETEKTGEAED
;
A
#
# COMPACT_ATOMS: atom_id res chain seq x y z
N MET A 1 4.41 -9.10 -23.33
CA MET A 1 4.80 -10.34 -22.64
C MET A 1 5.71 -9.92 -21.51
N ASP A 2 5.13 -9.73 -20.32
CA ASP A 2 5.83 -9.64 -19.03
C ASP A 2 4.74 -9.78 -17.95
N ILE A 3 4.43 -11.02 -17.59
CA ILE A 3 3.41 -11.36 -16.59
C ILE A 3 4.12 -11.41 -15.24
N GLY A 4 4.56 -10.27 -14.75
CA GLY A 4 4.62 -10.05 -13.31
C GLY A 4 3.18 -9.89 -12.81
N LYS A 5 2.83 -10.41 -11.62
CA LYS A 5 1.51 -10.18 -10.99
C LYS A 5 1.12 -8.72 -11.21
N THR A 6 0.08 -8.46 -12.01
CA THR A 6 -0.37 -7.11 -12.33
C THR A 6 -0.61 -6.40 -11.00
N LEU A 7 0.24 -5.43 -10.65
CA LEU A 7 0.11 -4.68 -9.40
C LEU A 7 -1.29 -4.09 -9.38
N THR A 8 -2.08 -4.39 -8.34
CA THR A 8 -3.43 -3.86 -8.28
C THR A 8 -3.38 -2.34 -8.12
N HIS A 9 -4.41 -1.63 -8.58
CA HIS A 9 -4.51 -0.18 -8.40
C HIS A 9 -4.48 0.23 -6.92
N LYS A 10 -4.97 -0.62 -6.01
CA LYS A 10 -4.91 -0.40 -4.55
C LYS A 10 -3.47 -0.33 -4.05
N ARG A 11 -2.66 -1.30 -4.49
CA ARG A 11 -1.23 -1.36 -4.17
C ARG A 11 -0.47 -0.18 -4.73
N LEU A 12 -0.72 0.18 -5.99
CA LEU A 12 -0.09 1.32 -6.64
C LEU A 12 -0.44 2.64 -5.95
N ALA A 13 -1.72 2.84 -5.62
CA ALA A 13 -2.19 4.03 -4.90
C ALA A 13 -1.43 4.22 -3.58
N PHE A 14 -1.33 3.15 -2.76
CA PHE A 14 -0.64 3.23 -1.48
C PHE A 14 0.89 3.37 -1.63
N ARG A 15 1.51 2.70 -2.61
CA ARG A 15 2.94 2.88 -2.90
C ARG A 15 3.28 4.32 -3.28
N ASN A 16 2.47 4.93 -4.14
CA ASN A 16 2.63 6.33 -4.56
C ASN A 16 2.45 7.29 -3.36
N TYR A 17 1.49 7.01 -2.48
CA TYR A 17 1.32 7.75 -1.22
C TYR A 17 2.56 7.67 -0.33
N LYS A 18 3.15 6.48 -0.15
CA LYS A 18 4.40 6.32 0.62
C LYS A 18 5.52 7.18 0.04
N LYS A 19 5.62 7.27 -1.29
CA LYS A 19 6.53 8.17 -2.03
C LYS A 19 6.13 9.66 -2.03
N LYS A 20 5.13 10.05 -1.23
CA LYS A 20 4.65 11.44 -1.11
C LYS A 20 4.11 12.05 -2.41
N ILE A 21 3.66 11.22 -3.35
CA ILE A 21 2.95 11.70 -4.54
C ILE A 21 1.56 12.20 -4.12
N PRO A 22 1.16 13.44 -4.51
CA PRO A 22 -0.17 13.97 -4.20
C PRO A 22 -1.31 13.11 -4.75
N THR A 23 -2.45 13.04 -4.04
CA THR A 23 -3.63 12.24 -4.46
C THR A 23 -4.07 12.54 -5.89
N SER A 24 -4.10 13.80 -6.32
CA SER A 24 -4.50 14.18 -7.69
C SER A 24 -3.58 13.61 -8.76
N GLU A 25 -2.26 13.63 -8.53
CA GLU A 25 -1.29 13.07 -9.46
C GLU A 25 -1.31 11.53 -9.41
N ASN A 26 -1.47 10.95 -8.22
CA ASN A 26 -1.63 9.51 -8.05
C ASN A 26 -2.85 8.97 -8.81
N ALA A 27 -3.98 9.68 -8.70
CA ALA A 27 -5.22 9.39 -9.44
C ALA A 27 -4.99 9.39 -10.96
N ARG A 28 -4.26 10.38 -11.47
CA ARG A 28 -3.87 10.44 -12.89
C ARG A 28 -2.97 9.27 -13.30
N LEU A 29 -2.01 8.89 -12.46
CA LEU A 29 -1.05 7.81 -12.76
C LEU A 29 -1.68 6.42 -12.81
N ILE A 30 -2.78 6.20 -12.09
CA ILE A 30 -3.46 4.89 -12.02
C ILE A 30 -4.84 4.88 -12.69
N ASP A 31 -5.18 5.94 -13.42
CA ASP A 31 -6.47 6.11 -14.12
C ASP A 31 -7.68 5.90 -13.19
N HIS A 32 -7.70 6.61 -12.06
CA HIS A 32 -8.79 6.57 -11.07
C HIS A 32 -9.21 7.98 -10.62
N THR A 33 -10.31 8.05 -9.87
CA THR A 33 -10.71 9.28 -9.19
C THR A 33 -9.85 9.53 -7.94
N PRO A 34 -9.63 10.79 -7.53
CA PRO A 34 -9.01 11.11 -6.24
C PRO A 34 -9.71 10.43 -5.06
N GLU A 35 -11.04 10.32 -5.08
CA GLU A 35 -11.84 9.68 -4.04
C GLU A 35 -11.54 8.18 -3.90
N ASP A 36 -11.39 7.47 -5.02
CA ASP A 36 -11.00 6.06 -5.01
C ASP A 36 -9.57 5.87 -4.47
N VAL A 37 -8.65 6.78 -4.86
CA VAL A 37 -7.27 6.78 -4.38
C VAL A 37 -7.20 7.00 -2.88
N ASP A 38 -7.90 8.01 -2.36
CA ASP A 38 -7.93 8.31 -0.92
C ASP A 38 -8.51 7.13 -0.13
N ARG A 39 -9.52 6.43 -0.67
CA ARG A 39 -10.02 5.19 -0.06
C ARG A 39 -8.94 4.12 0.01
N TYR A 40 -8.21 3.87 -1.08
CA TYR A 40 -7.12 2.87 -1.09
C TYR A 40 -5.97 3.24 -0.16
N ILE A 41 -5.65 4.53 -0.04
CA ILE A 41 -4.64 5.03 0.91
C ILE A 41 -5.12 4.83 2.34
N LYS A 42 -6.39 5.13 2.64
CA LYS A 42 -6.98 4.94 3.96
C LYS A 42 -6.95 3.47 4.39
N ASP A 43 -7.25 2.54 3.47
CA ASP A 43 -7.15 1.11 3.74
C ASP A 43 -5.71 0.69 4.02
N GLY A 44 -4.75 1.11 3.17
CA GLY A 44 -3.34 0.81 3.37
C GLY A 44 -2.77 1.38 4.69
N THR A 45 -3.14 2.60 5.07
CA THR A 45 -2.71 3.20 6.35
C THR A 45 -3.32 2.51 7.58
N ARG A 46 -4.54 1.94 7.47
CA ARG A 46 -5.10 1.08 8.53
C ARG A 46 -4.31 -0.21 8.68
N VAL A 47 -3.98 -0.86 7.55
CA VAL A 47 -3.15 -2.06 7.53
C VAL A 47 -1.77 -1.77 8.13
N GLU A 48 -1.12 -0.68 7.73
CA GLU A 48 0.19 -0.27 8.25
C GLU A 48 0.19 -0.11 9.77
N LYS A 49 -0.80 0.60 10.33
CA LYS A 49 -0.91 0.78 11.78
C LYS A 49 -1.02 -0.54 12.53
N LEU A 50 -1.79 -1.49 12.01
CA LEU A 50 -1.98 -2.79 12.65
C LEU A 50 -0.74 -3.67 12.48
N TYR A 51 -0.13 -3.67 11.29
CA TYR A 51 1.10 -4.41 11.04
C TYR A 51 2.25 -3.93 11.95
N VAL A 52 2.45 -2.61 12.08
CA VAL A 52 3.45 -2.03 12.99
C VAL A 52 3.13 -2.32 14.47
N ALA A 53 1.85 -2.49 14.82
CA ALA A 53 1.44 -2.89 16.16
C ALA A 53 1.66 -4.39 16.45
N GLY A 54 2.12 -5.17 15.46
CA GLY A 54 2.49 -6.59 15.62
C GLY A 54 1.37 -7.59 15.31
N TYR A 55 0.25 -7.16 14.75
CA TYR A 55 -0.83 -8.06 14.33
C TYR A 55 -0.45 -8.84 13.07
N ASP A 56 -0.92 -10.08 12.97
CA ASP A 56 -0.70 -10.92 11.78
C ASP A 56 -1.68 -10.63 10.63
N GLU A 57 -1.45 -11.24 9.46
CA GLU A 57 -2.28 -11.03 8.26
C GLU A 57 -3.77 -11.35 8.51
N TRP A 58 -4.05 -12.41 9.27
CA TRP A 58 -5.41 -12.86 9.52
C TRP A 58 -6.13 -11.90 10.47
N GLU A 59 -5.48 -11.48 11.55
CA GLU A 59 -6.00 -10.48 12.49
C GLU A 59 -6.28 -9.16 11.78
N ILE A 60 -5.35 -8.70 10.94
CA ILE A 60 -5.52 -7.48 10.16
C ILE A 60 -6.70 -7.61 9.19
N SER A 61 -6.82 -8.74 8.48
CA SER A 61 -7.96 -9.02 7.60
C SER A 61 -9.27 -8.92 8.38
N PHE A 62 -9.32 -9.53 9.57
CA PHE A 62 -10.49 -9.51 10.45
C PHE A 62 -10.86 -8.09 10.90
N PHE A 63 -9.90 -7.29 11.37
CA PHE A 63 -10.16 -5.93 11.85
C PHE A 63 -10.49 -4.92 10.75
N THR A 64 -9.92 -5.11 9.56
CA THR A 64 -10.10 -4.17 8.45
C THR A 64 -11.30 -4.50 7.58
N GLY A 65 -11.73 -5.76 7.56
CA GLY A 65 -12.73 -6.28 6.63
C GLY A 65 -12.18 -6.48 5.21
N LEU A 66 -10.87 -6.32 5.01
CA LEU A 66 -10.20 -6.57 3.73
C LEU A 66 -9.89 -8.06 3.58
N SER A 67 -9.75 -8.54 2.35
CA SER A 67 -9.29 -9.92 2.13
C SER A 67 -7.81 -10.06 2.48
N GLY A 68 -7.39 -11.24 2.94
CA GLY A 68 -5.97 -11.53 3.24
C GLY A 68 -5.03 -11.19 2.08
N SER A 69 -5.43 -11.49 0.84
CA SER A 69 -4.64 -11.09 -0.35
C SER A 69 -4.42 -9.58 -0.47
N VAL A 70 -5.43 -8.76 -0.16
CA VAL A 70 -5.32 -7.29 -0.20
C VAL A 70 -4.45 -6.79 0.95
N VAL A 71 -4.62 -7.37 2.15
CA VAL A 71 -3.76 -7.07 3.31
C VAL A 71 -2.30 -7.37 2.98
N ASN A 72 -2.03 -8.53 2.38
CA ASN A 72 -0.69 -8.95 2.02
C ASN A 72 -0.05 -7.99 0.99
N GLU A 73 -0.81 -7.54 -0.03
CA GLU A 73 -0.33 -6.53 -0.98
C GLU A 73 0.12 -5.23 -0.30
N TYR A 74 -0.61 -4.76 0.73
CA TYR A 74 -0.21 -3.58 1.50
C TYR A 74 1.01 -3.86 2.38
N ILE A 75 1.08 -5.01 3.05
CA ILE A 75 2.24 -5.44 3.86
C ILE A 75 3.51 -5.50 3.00
N GLU A 76 3.43 -6.02 1.79
CA GLU A 76 4.58 -6.04 0.86
C GLU A 76 5.08 -4.63 0.54
N VAL A 77 4.18 -3.65 0.35
CA VAL A 77 4.56 -2.24 0.12
C VAL A 77 5.21 -1.63 1.36
N ILE A 78 4.71 -1.94 2.56
CA ILE A 78 5.28 -1.45 3.83
C ILE A 78 6.72 -1.96 3.97
N LYS A 79 6.90 -3.28 3.83
CA LYS A 79 8.22 -3.94 3.91
C LYS A 79 9.20 -3.38 2.88
N SER A 80 8.77 -3.24 1.62
CA SER A 80 9.67 -2.71 0.58
C SER A 80 10.13 -1.29 0.89
N TYR A 81 9.25 -0.46 1.44
CA TYR A 81 9.56 0.94 1.74
C TYR A 81 10.48 1.10 2.96
N GLU A 82 10.40 0.20 3.94
CA GLU A 82 11.33 0.16 5.08
C GLU A 82 12.75 -0.24 4.64
N THR A 83 12.85 -1.23 3.74
CA THR A 83 14.13 -1.64 3.15
C THR A 83 14.75 -0.52 2.32
N GLU A 84 13.97 0.15 1.46
CA GLU A 84 14.44 1.28 0.64
C GLU A 84 14.99 2.43 1.52
N LYS A 85 14.28 2.78 2.61
CA LYS A 85 14.74 3.82 3.54
C LYS A 85 16.03 3.51 4.28
N THR A 86 16.30 2.22 4.53
CA THR A 86 17.49 1.81 5.27
C THR A 86 18.73 1.86 4.38
N GLY A 87 18.58 1.66 3.07
CA GLY A 87 19.69 1.75 2.10
C GLY A 87 20.09 3.17 1.70
N GLU A 88 19.20 4.16 1.85
CA GLU A 88 19.51 5.58 1.54
C GLU A 88 20.23 6.32 2.69
N ALA A 89 20.36 5.71 3.87
CA ALA A 89 20.99 6.31 5.05
C ALA A 89 22.53 6.05 5.13
N GLU A 90 23.11 5.40 4.13
CA GLU A 90 24.54 5.02 4.07
C GLU A 90 25.36 5.78 3.01
N ASP A 91 24.81 6.83 2.37
CA ASP A 91 25.51 7.70 1.39
C ASP A 91 25.59 9.17 1.86
#